data_AF-A0ABD2J8U0-F1
#
_entry.id   AF-A0ABD2J8U0-F1
#
_cell.length_a   1.000
_cell.length_b   1.000
_cell.length_c   1.000
_cell.angle_alpha   90.00
_cell.angle_beta   90.00
_cell.angle_gamma   90.00
#
_symmetry.space_group_name_H-M   'P 1'
#
loop_
_entity.id
_entity.type
_entity.pdbx_description
1 polymer ?
#
loop_
_entity_poly.entity_id
_entity_poly.type
_entity_poly.pdbx_seq_one_letter_code
_entity_poly.pdbx_strand_id
1 'polypeptide(L)'
;MNEEDRQGKYKNPWDFCDDMWLMFENAWLYNRKNPETHERCTKLSELFVEEINPVMRQMGYCCGQKFSFTPPVQFCFGITKNNAACKVDRDQQHYYMYESETDGEQCIYCVNCFETLYVYLPSNKLSQHIEHRVNNFLRSQKGFKEEVIIRVLSSADKVVQVKPAMLEKYASEGYPKSFPYCSKAIFAFQQVKDPDTGASHEVCFFGLYVHEYGTNCPQPNHRRVYIAYLDSVRFFQPKELRRPVYEKILLGYLDYAKTLGYTRAHIWASPPDEGVDYIFHCRPTQQKAPTPQWLEDWYKTMLNNGREKGIVYEYKDIFHTERDAGLDTPMKLPYFEGDYWPRIIDECIRAAEKQGITVMAKLFQKLVGNEEPNFTFFFGIALLVVLFRRFHH
;
A
#
# COMPACT_ATOMS: atom_id res chain seq x y z
N MET A 1 0.22 -35.17 52.93
CA MET A 1 1.48 -34.57 53.43
C MET A 1 2.57 -34.84 52.40
N ASN A 2 2.97 -33.79 51.68
CA ASN A 2 4.10 -33.82 50.73
C ASN A 2 5.40 -34.16 51.48
N GLU A 3 6.39 -34.74 50.80
CA GLU A 3 7.68 -35.11 51.37
C GLU A 3 8.46 -33.89 51.86
N GLU A 4 8.23 -32.73 51.25
CA GLU A 4 8.82 -31.44 51.65
C GLU A 4 8.20 -30.82 52.91
N ASP A 5 6.91 -31.09 53.13
CA ASP A 5 6.18 -30.71 54.35
C ASP A 5 6.70 -31.50 55.56
N ARG A 6 7.05 -32.79 55.35
CA ARG A 6 7.70 -33.64 56.36
C ARG A 6 9.14 -33.21 56.69
N GLN A 7 9.78 -32.48 55.80
CA GLN A 7 11.15 -31.98 55.97
C GLN A 7 11.20 -30.53 56.52
N GLY A 8 10.04 -29.90 56.78
CA GLY A 8 9.96 -28.54 57.30
C GLY A 8 10.46 -27.47 56.32
N LYS A 9 10.38 -27.72 55.01
CA LYS A 9 10.93 -26.82 53.98
C LYS A 9 10.09 -25.56 53.72
N TYR A 10 8.80 -25.58 54.06
CA TYR A 10 7.91 -24.43 53.86
C TYR A 10 8.11 -23.39 54.97
N LYS A 11 8.41 -22.14 54.58
CA LYS A 11 8.65 -21.04 55.53
C LYS A 11 7.34 -20.45 56.04
N ASN A 12 6.31 -20.52 55.21
CA ASN A 12 4.97 -20.05 55.53
C ASN A 12 3.94 -20.89 54.74
N PRO A 13 2.65 -20.89 55.13
CA PRO A 13 1.65 -21.76 54.49
C PRO A 13 1.31 -21.38 53.04
N TRP A 14 1.68 -20.18 52.57
CA TRP A 14 1.52 -19.82 51.16
C TRP A 14 2.53 -20.53 50.26
N ASP A 15 3.73 -20.85 50.74
CA ASP A 15 4.71 -21.60 49.95
C ASP A 15 4.14 -22.96 49.52
N PHE A 16 3.41 -23.63 50.42
CA PHE A 16 2.69 -24.87 50.12
C PHE A 16 1.53 -24.65 49.15
N CYS A 17 0.76 -23.57 49.33
CA CYS A 17 -0.34 -23.23 48.43
C CYS A 17 0.17 -22.95 47.01
N ASP A 18 1.29 -22.24 46.87
CA ASP A 18 1.89 -21.88 45.59
C ASP A 18 2.37 -23.12 44.83
N ASP A 19 3.01 -24.08 45.51
CA ASP A 19 3.41 -25.36 44.90
C ASP A 19 2.20 -26.16 44.39
N MET A 20 1.13 -26.21 45.19
CA MET A 20 -0.11 -26.89 44.81
C MET A 20 -0.76 -26.22 43.58
N TRP A 21 -0.82 -24.89 43.56
CA TRP A 21 -1.33 -24.16 42.40
C TRP A 21 -0.44 -24.31 41.17
N LEU A 22 0.88 -24.32 41.33
CA LEU A 22 1.83 -24.57 40.25
C LEU A 22 1.64 -25.97 39.65
N MET A 23 1.39 -26.98 40.48
CA MET A 23 1.06 -28.33 40.01
C MET A 23 -0.21 -28.32 39.15
N PHE A 24 -1.28 -27.64 39.59
CA PHE A 24 -2.51 -27.53 38.81
C PHE A 24 -2.30 -26.77 37.49
N GLU A 25 -1.57 -25.66 37.51
CA GLU A 25 -1.24 -24.87 36.33
C GLU A 25 -0.43 -25.64 35.31
N ASN A 26 0.58 -26.38 35.76
CA ASN A 26 1.36 -27.26 34.89
C ASN A 26 0.47 -28.36 34.30
N ALA A 27 -0.38 -28.99 35.10
CA ALA A 27 -1.29 -30.02 34.62
C ALA A 27 -2.26 -29.48 33.55
N TRP A 28 -2.86 -28.31 33.75
CA TRP A 28 -3.71 -27.66 32.74
C TRP A 28 -2.92 -27.24 31.48
N LEU A 29 -1.73 -26.69 31.65
CA LEU A 29 -0.89 -26.20 30.54
C LEU A 29 -0.45 -27.34 29.62
N TYR A 30 0.08 -28.43 30.18
CA TYR A 30 0.65 -29.52 29.39
C TYR A 30 -0.39 -30.51 28.86
N ASN A 31 -1.61 -30.53 29.41
CA ASN A 31 -2.65 -31.49 29.03
C ASN A 31 -3.85 -30.86 28.30
N ARG A 32 -3.71 -29.71 27.65
CA ARG A 32 -4.82 -29.02 26.93
C ARG A 32 -5.61 -29.90 25.95
N LYS A 33 -4.99 -30.92 25.36
CA LYS A 33 -5.63 -31.85 24.41
C LYS A 33 -6.17 -33.13 25.06
N ASN A 34 -6.00 -33.30 26.38
CA ASN A 34 -6.47 -34.45 27.13
C ASN A 34 -7.55 -34.00 28.14
N PRO A 35 -8.84 -34.05 27.76
CA PRO A 35 -9.93 -33.53 28.57
C PRO A 35 -10.09 -34.28 29.90
N GLU A 36 -9.75 -35.57 29.96
CA GLU A 36 -9.87 -36.38 31.19
C GLU A 36 -8.90 -35.91 32.28
N THR A 37 -7.65 -35.65 31.92
CA THR A 37 -6.66 -35.10 32.86
C THR A 37 -7.04 -33.68 33.30
N HIS A 38 -7.59 -32.88 32.39
CA HIS A 38 -8.04 -31.52 32.69
C HIS A 38 -9.21 -31.52 33.69
N GLU A 39 -10.21 -32.37 33.48
CA GLU A 39 -11.37 -32.51 34.37
C GLU A 39 -10.94 -32.99 35.76
N ARG A 40 -10.09 -34.02 35.83
CA ARG A 40 -9.54 -34.53 37.10
C ARG A 40 -8.74 -33.47 37.85
N CYS A 41 -7.88 -32.73 37.17
CA CYS A 41 -7.11 -31.64 37.75
C CYS A 41 -8.02 -30.53 38.30
N THR A 42 -9.06 -30.17 37.54
CA THR A 42 -10.04 -29.16 37.95
C THR A 42 -10.75 -29.59 39.24
N LYS A 43 -11.27 -30.82 39.30
CA LYS A 43 -11.92 -31.35 40.49
C LYS A 43 -10.98 -31.44 41.70
N LEU A 44 -9.70 -31.78 41.47
CA LEU A 44 -8.70 -31.81 42.53
C LEU A 44 -8.39 -30.41 43.07
N SER A 45 -8.37 -29.39 42.21
CA SER A 45 -8.19 -28.00 42.64
C SER A 45 -9.37 -27.46 43.45
N GLU A 46 -10.60 -27.88 43.12
CA GLU A 46 -11.81 -27.55 43.89
C GLU A 46 -11.75 -28.15 45.30
N LEU A 47 -11.43 -29.46 45.39
CA LEU A 47 -11.24 -30.14 46.68
C LEU A 47 -10.11 -29.51 47.49
N PHE A 48 -9.01 -29.12 46.84
CA PHE A 48 -7.92 -28.42 47.52
C PHE A 48 -8.40 -27.12 48.17
N VAL A 49 -9.22 -26.33 47.47
CA VAL A 49 -9.79 -25.08 48.01
C VAL A 49 -10.72 -25.35 49.19
N GLU A 50 -11.54 -26.41 49.14
CA GLU A 50 -12.42 -26.81 50.24
C GLU A 50 -11.63 -27.14 51.52
N GLU A 51 -10.50 -27.86 51.38
CA GLU A 51 -9.68 -28.32 52.49
C GLU A 51 -8.71 -27.23 53.01
N ILE A 52 -8.11 -26.44 52.13
CA ILE A 52 -7.07 -25.47 52.53
C ILE A 52 -7.67 -24.22 53.17
N ASN A 53 -8.89 -23.82 52.80
CA ASN A 53 -9.51 -22.59 53.28
C ASN A 53 -9.76 -22.59 54.80
N PRO A 54 -10.32 -23.64 55.42
CA PRO A 54 -10.44 -23.73 56.87
C PRO A 54 -9.08 -23.64 57.59
N VAL A 55 -8.06 -24.31 57.05
CA VAL A 55 -6.70 -24.33 57.63
C VAL A 55 -6.08 -22.92 57.59
N MET A 56 -6.14 -22.25 56.45
CA MET A 56 -5.60 -20.90 56.29
C MET A 56 -6.29 -19.88 57.21
N ARG A 57 -7.60 -20.03 57.44
CA ARG A 57 -8.35 -19.20 58.39
C ARG A 57 -7.93 -19.42 59.84
N GLN A 58 -7.68 -20.67 60.24
CA GLN A 58 -7.14 -20.97 61.57
C GLN A 58 -5.75 -20.36 61.78
N MET A 59 -4.96 -20.22 60.71
CA MET A 59 -3.63 -19.59 60.73
C MET A 59 -3.68 -18.05 60.62
N GLY A 60 -4.87 -17.43 60.63
CA GLY A 60 -5.04 -15.98 60.61
C GLY A 60 -5.12 -15.33 59.21
N TYR A 61 -5.21 -16.13 58.14
CA TYR A 61 -5.40 -15.64 56.77
C TYR A 61 -6.89 -15.62 56.38
N CYS A 62 -7.23 -14.92 55.29
CA CYS A 62 -8.62 -14.88 54.80
C CYS A 62 -9.07 -16.20 54.14
N CYS A 63 -8.18 -16.84 53.36
CA CYS A 63 -8.38 -18.09 52.64
C CYS A 63 -7.04 -18.59 52.06
N GLY A 64 -7.02 -19.76 51.42
CA GLY A 64 -5.87 -20.29 50.65
C GLY A 64 -6.12 -20.34 49.13
N GLN A 65 -7.15 -19.62 48.66
CA GLN A 65 -7.55 -19.65 47.26
C GLN A 65 -6.69 -18.71 46.42
N LYS A 66 -6.34 -19.15 45.21
CA LYS A 66 -5.70 -18.30 44.20
C LYS A 66 -6.76 -17.47 43.48
N PHE A 67 -6.71 -16.16 43.67
CA PHE A 67 -7.51 -15.22 42.88
C PHE A 67 -6.72 -14.77 41.66
N SER A 68 -7.34 -14.84 40.48
CA SER A 68 -6.81 -14.26 39.25
C SER A 68 -7.75 -13.18 38.75
N PHE A 69 -7.18 -12.13 38.17
CA PHE A 69 -7.98 -11.11 37.50
C PHE A 69 -8.54 -11.69 36.20
N THR A 70 -9.80 -11.38 35.90
CA THR A 70 -10.34 -11.67 34.57
C THR A 70 -9.62 -10.76 33.57
N PRO A 71 -8.84 -11.32 32.61
CA PRO A 71 -8.15 -10.49 31.64
C PRO A 71 -9.19 -9.71 30.81
N PRO A 72 -8.89 -8.45 30.43
CA PRO A 72 -9.80 -7.66 29.62
C PRO A 72 -10.03 -8.34 28.26
N VAL A 73 -11.25 -8.22 27.76
CA VAL A 73 -11.62 -8.72 26.42
C VAL A 73 -10.81 -7.95 25.38
N GLN A 74 -10.01 -8.65 24.59
CA GLN A 74 -9.35 -8.05 23.43
C GLN A 74 -10.29 -8.03 22.24
N PHE A 75 -10.51 -6.84 21.68
CA PHE A 75 -11.30 -6.64 20.47
C PHE A 75 -10.43 -6.81 19.23
N CYS A 76 -11.01 -7.47 18.22
CA CYS A 76 -10.40 -7.69 16.93
C CYS A 76 -10.90 -6.61 15.95
N PHE A 77 -9.98 -5.99 15.22
CA PHE A 77 -10.23 -4.99 14.17
C PHE A 77 -10.71 -5.60 12.85
N GLY A 78 -10.85 -6.92 12.79
CA GLY A 78 -11.40 -7.64 11.65
C GLY A 78 -12.85 -7.28 11.36
N ILE A 79 -13.16 -7.09 10.08
CA ILE A 79 -14.52 -6.87 9.60
C ILE A 79 -15.18 -8.23 9.40
N THR A 80 -16.22 -8.53 10.20
CA THR A 80 -17.04 -9.73 10.00
C THR A 80 -18.09 -9.49 8.90
N LYS A 81 -18.69 -10.56 8.34
CA LYS A 81 -19.71 -10.47 7.27
C LYS A 81 -20.87 -9.50 7.57
N ASN A 82 -21.14 -9.22 8.84
CA ASN A 82 -22.24 -8.36 9.29
C ASN A 82 -21.75 -7.06 9.97
N ASN A 83 -20.46 -6.72 9.82
CA ASN A 83 -19.83 -5.58 10.48
C ASN A 83 -19.98 -5.59 12.02
N ALA A 84 -20.12 -6.80 12.61
CA ALA A 84 -20.19 -6.98 14.04
C ALA A 84 -18.78 -6.97 14.64
N ALA A 85 -18.63 -6.37 15.83
CA ALA A 85 -17.38 -6.33 16.57
C ALA A 85 -16.87 -7.75 16.85
N CYS A 86 -15.71 -8.07 16.29
CA CYS A 86 -15.03 -9.34 16.52
C CYS A 86 -14.25 -9.27 17.85
N LYS A 87 -14.13 -10.40 18.55
CA LYS A 87 -13.32 -10.54 19.76
C LYS A 87 -12.27 -11.61 19.52
N VAL A 88 -11.08 -11.42 20.10
CA VAL A 88 -10.07 -12.48 20.13
C VAL A 88 -10.47 -13.46 21.23
N ASP A 89 -10.64 -14.73 20.88
CA ASP A 89 -10.99 -15.76 21.86
C ASP A 89 -9.88 -15.90 22.91
N ARG A 90 -10.26 -15.98 24.19
CA ARG A 90 -9.35 -16.00 25.34
C ARG A 90 -8.30 -17.11 25.25
N ASP A 91 -8.66 -18.24 24.64
CA ASP A 91 -7.83 -19.44 24.56
C ASP A 91 -7.17 -19.64 23.18
N GLN A 92 -7.33 -18.66 22.26
CA GLN A 92 -6.66 -18.69 20.96
C GLN A 92 -5.14 -18.58 21.16
N GLN A 93 -4.37 -19.51 20.59
CA GLN A 93 -2.91 -19.60 20.84
C GLN A 93 -2.11 -18.40 20.33
N HIS A 94 -2.58 -17.76 19.27
CA HIS A 94 -1.88 -16.64 18.63
C HIS A 94 -2.90 -15.69 18.01
N TYR A 95 -2.53 -14.42 17.91
CA TYR A 95 -3.25 -13.36 17.21
C TYR A 95 -2.23 -12.45 16.56
N TYR A 96 -2.66 -11.59 15.63
CA TYR A 96 -1.81 -10.63 14.96
C TYR A 96 -1.96 -9.25 15.62
N MET A 97 -0.86 -8.57 15.86
CA MET A 97 -0.84 -7.23 16.43
C MET A 97 0.12 -6.37 15.62
N TYR A 98 -0.36 -5.21 15.21
CA TYR A 98 0.42 -4.20 14.49
C TYR A 98 0.43 -2.94 15.33
N GLU A 99 1.61 -2.38 15.51
CA GLU A 99 1.80 -1.09 16.19
C GLU A 99 2.34 -0.11 15.16
N SER A 100 1.62 0.99 14.97
CA SER A 100 2.01 2.05 14.08
C SER A 100 3.21 2.81 14.65
N GLU A 101 4.29 2.91 13.88
CA GLU A 101 5.49 3.65 14.29
C GLU A 101 5.26 5.16 14.39
N THR A 102 4.20 5.69 13.75
CA THR A 102 3.94 7.13 13.66
C THR A 102 3.14 7.69 14.83
N ASP A 103 2.18 6.94 15.35
CA ASP A 103 1.23 7.39 16.40
C ASP A 103 1.08 6.39 17.55
N GLY A 104 1.71 5.21 17.47
CA GLY A 104 1.61 4.15 18.47
C GLY A 104 0.25 3.45 18.47
N GLU A 105 -0.61 3.66 17.47
CA GLU A 105 -1.89 2.97 17.39
C GLU A 105 -1.69 1.46 17.20
N GLN A 106 -2.40 0.67 18.02
CA GLN A 106 -2.32 -0.78 18.01
C GLN A 106 -3.57 -1.38 17.36
N CYS A 107 -3.37 -2.16 16.30
CA CYS A 107 -4.41 -2.92 15.63
C CYS A 107 -4.24 -4.41 15.90
N ILE A 108 -5.27 -5.03 16.49
CA ILE A 108 -5.28 -6.46 16.84
C ILE A 108 -6.23 -7.22 15.92
N TYR A 109 -5.79 -8.35 15.36
CA TYR A 109 -6.62 -9.23 14.52
C TYR A 109 -6.56 -10.68 15.04
N CYS A 110 -7.71 -11.34 15.17
CA CYS A 110 -7.74 -12.79 15.36
C CYS A 110 -7.31 -13.51 14.07
N VAL A 111 -6.92 -14.79 14.19
CA VAL A 111 -6.40 -15.57 13.05
C VAL A 111 -7.38 -15.57 11.88
N ASN A 112 -8.65 -15.91 12.14
CA ASN A 112 -9.67 -15.96 11.10
C ASN A 112 -9.90 -14.61 10.40
N CYS A 113 -9.90 -13.51 11.16
CA CYS A 113 -10.09 -12.18 10.58
C CYS A 113 -8.86 -11.72 9.80
N PHE A 114 -7.66 -12.08 10.27
CA PHE A 114 -6.43 -11.80 9.57
C PHE A 114 -6.33 -12.57 8.25
N GLU A 115 -6.68 -13.85 8.27
CA GLU A 115 -6.73 -14.70 7.08
C GLU A 115 -7.85 -14.31 6.11
N THR A 116 -8.80 -13.46 6.50
CA THR A 116 -9.90 -13.01 5.63
C THR A 116 -9.90 -11.50 5.36
N LEU A 117 -8.91 -10.77 5.87
CA LEU A 117 -8.80 -9.32 5.80
C LEU A 117 -8.90 -8.80 4.35
N TYR A 118 -8.37 -9.56 3.39
CA TYR A 118 -8.39 -9.24 1.96
C TYR A 118 -9.80 -9.33 1.33
N VAL A 119 -10.66 -10.26 1.80
CA VAL A 119 -12.03 -10.42 1.31
C VAL A 119 -12.89 -9.18 1.64
N TYR A 120 -12.54 -8.48 2.71
CA TYR A 120 -13.29 -7.34 3.24
C TYR A 120 -12.60 -6.00 3.06
N LEU A 121 -11.51 -5.93 2.27
CA LEU A 121 -10.90 -4.64 1.96
C LEU A 121 -11.96 -3.70 1.38
N PRO A 122 -12.18 -2.52 1.99
CA PRO A 122 -13.23 -1.61 1.56
C PRO A 122 -13.08 -1.24 0.09
N SER A 123 -14.20 -1.27 -0.63
CA SER A 123 -14.26 -0.81 -2.02
C SER A 123 -14.75 0.63 -2.07
N ASN A 124 -14.27 1.40 -3.05
CA ASN A 124 -14.73 2.76 -3.31
C ASN A 124 -15.06 2.96 -4.80
N LYS A 125 -15.56 4.14 -5.16
CA LYS A 125 -15.98 4.44 -6.55
C LYS A 125 -14.86 4.24 -7.57
N LEU A 126 -13.62 4.59 -7.23
CA LEU A 126 -12.46 4.40 -8.11
C LEU A 126 -12.14 2.91 -8.27
N SER A 127 -12.08 2.16 -7.18
CA SER A 127 -11.92 0.69 -7.19
C SER A 127 -12.95 0.03 -8.08
N GLN A 128 -14.23 0.33 -7.86
CA GLN A 128 -15.35 -0.24 -8.63
C GLN A 128 -15.26 0.11 -10.11
N HIS A 129 -14.90 1.34 -10.45
CA HIS A 129 -14.76 1.77 -11.85
C HIS A 129 -13.71 0.97 -12.60
N ILE A 130 -12.51 0.82 -12.00
CA ILE A 130 -11.42 0.05 -12.60
C ILE A 130 -11.76 -1.44 -12.62
N GLU A 131 -12.25 -1.97 -11.51
CA GLU A 131 -12.62 -3.39 -11.36
C GLU A 131 -13.67 -3.80 -12.40
N HIS A 132 -14.73 -3.01 -12.55
CA HIS A 132 -15.78 -3.24 -13.55
C HIS A 132 -15.21 -3.28 -14.97
N ARG A 133 -14.33 -2.32 -15.31
CA ARG A 133 -13.68 -2.25 -16.62
C ARG A 133 -12.82 -3.47 -16.89
N VAL A 134 -12.00 -3.89 -15.92
CA VAL A 134 -11.10 -5.04 -16.03
C VAL A 134 -11.92 -6.33 -16.18
N ASN A 135 -12.90 -6.55 -15.30
CA ASN A 135 -13.68 -7.78 -15.30
C ASN A 135 -14.63 -7.89 -16.50
N ASN A 136 -15.14 -6.79 -17.05
CA ASN A 136 -15.88 -6.82 -18.32
C ASN A 136 -15.00 -7.28 -19.48
N PHE A 137 -13.74 -6.82 -19.54
CA PHE A 137 -12.78 -7.30 -20.53
C PHE A 137 -12.45 -8.78 -20.33
N LEU A 138 -12.26 -9.22 -19.10
CA LEU A 138 -11.94 -10.60 -18.77
C LEU A 138 -13.10 -11.56 -19.09
N ARG A 139 -14.34 -11.18 -18.78
CA ARG A 139 -15.54 -11.94 -19.16
C ARG A 139 -15.73 -12.08 -20.67
N SER A 140 -15.18 -11.17 -21.47
CA SER A 140 -15.18 -11.30 -22.93
C SER A 140 -14.09 -12.25 -23.45
N GLN A 141 -13.18 -12.72 -22.60
CA GLN A 141 -12.15 -13.68 -22.99
C GLN A 141 -12.67 -15.11 -22.83
N LYS A 142 -12.52 -15.92 -23.88
CA LYS A 142 -13.02 -17.28 -23.90
C LYS A 142 -12.37 -18.12 -22.80
N GLY A 143 -13.18 -18.65 -21.88
CA GLY A 143 -12.73 -19.60 -20.86
C GLY A 143 -12.21 -18.99 -19.57
N PHE A 144 -12.19 -17.66 -19.44
CA PHE A 144 -11.82 -16.99 -18.20
C PHE A 144 -13.05 -16.79 -17.30
N LYS A 145 -13.01 -17.26 -16.05
CA LYS A 145 -14.17 -17.23 -15.13
C LYS A 145 -13.87 -16.55 -13.80
N GLU A 146 -12.60 -16.31 -13.52
CA GLU A 146 -12.12 -15.64 -12.34
C GLU A 146 -12.41 -14.13 -12.41
N GLU A 147 -12.29 -13.44 -11.29
CA GLU A 147 -12.36 -11.98 -11.23
C GLU A 147 -11.05 -11.41 -10.69
N VAL A 148 -10.71 -10.23 -11.20
CA VAL A 148 -9.66 -9.38 -10.64
C VAL A 148 -10.32 -8.43 -9.66
N ILE A 149 -9.73 -8.31 -8.48
CA ILE A 149 -10.18 -7.41 -7.42
C ILE A 149 -9.28 -6.17 -7.46
N ILE A 150 -9.87 -4.97 -7.44
CA ILE A 150 -9.12 -3.70 -7.38
C ILE A 150 -9.43 -2.99 -6.07
N ARG A 151 -8.41 -2.58 -5.31
CA ARG A 151 -8.59 -1.86 -4.05
C ARG A 151 -7.70 -0.63 -3.99
N VAL A 152 -8.29 0.49 -3.54
CA VAL A 152 -7.51 1.66 -3.12
C VAL A 152 -7.16 1.45 -1.65
N LEU A 153 -5.91 1.11 -1.38
CA LEU A 153 -5.44 0.78 -0.02
C LEU A 153 -5.04 2.03 0.77
N SER A 154 -4.76 3.13 0.09
CA SER A 154 -4.43 4.42 0.71
C SER A 154 -4.96 5.58 -0.12
N SER A 155 -5.44 6.62 0.57
CA SER A 155 -5.86 7.90 0.01
C SER A 155 -5.54 8.97 1.05
N ALA A 156 -4.46 9.73 0.84
CA ALA A 156 -3.96 10.68 1.82
C ALA A 156 -3.66 12.04 1.17
N ASP A 157 -4.11 13.12 1.81
CA ASP A 157 -3.75 14.47 1.42
C ASP A 157 -2.28 14.75 1.77
N LYS A 158 -1.53 15.25 0.79
CA LYS A 158 -0.12 15.55 0.87
C LYS A 158 0.17 16.90 0.22
N VAL A 159 1.39 17.39 0.42
CA VAL A 159 1.87 18.65 -0.14
C VAL A 159 3.29 18.45 -0.65
N VAL A 160 3.55 18.82 -1.90
CA VAL A 160 4.94 18.94 -2.42
C VAL A 160 5.43 20.34 -2.11
N GLN A 161 6.59 20.43 -1.46
CA GLN A 161 7.28 21.70 -1.18
C GLN A 161 8.14 22.08 -2.38
N VAL A 162 8.09 23.36 -2.78
CA VAL A 162 8.94 23.85 -3.85
C VAL A 162 10.38 23.91 -3.35
N LYS A 163 11.30 23.37 -4.17
CA LYS A 163 12.72 23.31 -3.83
C LYS A 163 13.34 24.71 -3.71
N PRO A 164 14.41 24.87 -2.91
CA PRO A 164 14.93 26.17 -2.54
C PRO A 164 15.30 27.09 -3.71
N ALA A 165 15.94 26.59 -4.77
CA ALA A 165 16.40 27.49 -5.85
C ALA A 165 15.24 28.04 -6.67
N MET A 166 14.23 27.21 -6.98
CA MET A 166 12.98 27.67 -7.60
C MET A 166 12.24 28.68 -6.72
N LEU A 167 12.18 28.43 -5.41
CA LEU A 167 11.50 29.32 -4.47
C LEU A 167 12.20 30.67 -4.35
N GLU A 168 13.53 30.67 -4.13
CA GLU A 168 14.34 31.89 -4.01
C GLU A 168 14.21 32.78 -5.26
N LYS A 169 14.16 32.16 -6.45
CA LYS A 169 14.14 32.91 -7.70
C LYS A 169 12.76 33.42 -8.11
N TYR A 170 11.69 32.64 -7.87
CA TYR A 170 10.37 32.94 -8.45
C TYR A 170 9.27 33.23 -7.43
N ALA A 171 9.51 33.09 -6.12
CA ALA A 171 8.48 33.39 -5.11
C ALA A 171 8.04 34.87 -5.13
N SER A 172 8.96 35.81 -5.37
CA SER A 172 8.65 37.24 -5.49
C SER A 172 7.81 37.57 -6.73
N GLU A 173 7.84 36.71 -7.75
CA GLU A 173 7.01 36.81 -8.96
C GLU A 173 5.63 36.15 -8.77
N GLY A 174 5.32 35.67 -7.56
CA GLY A 174 4.04 35.03 -7.22
C GLY A 174 4.01 33.51 -7.41
N TYR A 175 5.15 32.85 -7.63
CA TYR A 175 5.18 31.39 -7.71
C TYR A 175 4.80 30.75 -6.36
N PRO A 176 3.93 29.73 -6.33
CA PRO A 176 3.51 29.08 -5.08
C PRO A 176 4.68 28.45 -4.32
N LYS A 177 4.60 28.44 -2.99
CA LYS A 177 5.60 27.76 -2.13
C LYS A 177 5.43 26.23 -2.10
N SER A 178 4.23 25.76 -2.43
CA SER A 178 3.87 24.36 -2.34
C SER A 178 2.62 24.04 -3.17
N PHE A 179 2.43 22.76 -3.51
CA PHE A 179 1.26 22.29 -4.23
C PHE A 179 0.58 21.15 -3.46
N PRO A 180 -0.69 21.30 -3.01
CA PRO A 180 -1.43 20.24 -2.35
C PRO A 180 -1.93 19.20 -3.37
N TYR A 181 -1.92 17.93 -2.99
CA TYR A 181 -2.41 16.82 -3.81
C TYR A 181 -2.91 15.67 -2.94
N CYS A 182 -3.77 14.81 -3.50
CA CYS A 182 -4.11 13.54 -2.89
C CYS A 182 -3.21 12.44 -3.45
N SER A 183 -2.49 11.73 -2.59
CA SER A 183 -1.74 10.52 -2.92
C SER A 183 -2.67 9.32 -2.77
N LYS A 184 -2.75 8.45 -3.78
CA LYS A 184 -3.52 7.20 -3.71
C LYS A 184 -2.66 6.00 -4.08
N ALA A 185 -2.89 4.89 -3.37
CA ALA A 185 -2.26 3.60 -3.64
C ALA A 185 -3.33 2.59 -4.08
N ILE A 186 -3.23 2.10 -5.30
CA ILE A 186 -4.23 1.25 -5.97
C ILE A 186 -3.56 -0.09 -6.29
N PHE A 187 -4.15 -1.19 -5.83
CA PHE A 187 -3.61 -2.53 -6.02
C PHE A 187 -4.62 -3.47 -6.66
N ALA A 188 -4.12 -4.41 -7.44
CA ALA A 188 -4.91 -5.44 -8.11
C ALA A 188 -4.53 -6.84 -7.61
N PHE A 189 -5.56 -7.63 -7.35
CA PHE A 189 -5.46 -8.97 -6.80
C PHE A 189 -6.15 -9.96 -7.72
N GLN A 190 -5.59 -11.17 -7.81
CA GLN A 190 -6.20 -12.28 -8.51
C GLN A 190 -6.17 -13.52 -7.64
N GLN A 191 -7.30 -14.22 -7.58
CA GLN A 191 -7.35 -15.55 -7.02
C GLN A 191 -6.76 -16.54 -8.05
N VAL A 192 -5.61 -17.13 -7.74
CA VAL A 192 -4.92 -18.12 -8.57
C VAL A 192 -5.11 -19.50 -7.95
N LYS A 193 -5.38 -20.52 -8.77
CA LYS A 193 -5.40 -21.91 -8.32
C LYS A 193 -4.05 -22.55 -8.58
N ASP A 194 -3.52 -23.22 -7.57
CA ASP A 194 -2.39 -24.11 -7.68
C ASP A 194 -2.83 -25.35 -8.48
N PRO A 195 -2.23 -25.64 -9.64
CA PRO A 195 -2.60 -26.77 -10.47
C PRO A 195 -2.23 -28.13 -9.85
N ASP A 196 -1.24 -28.17 -8.94
CA ASP A 196 -0.74 -29.40 -8.34
C ASP A 196 -1.52 -29.74 -7.07
N THR A 197 -1.80 -28.74 -6.23
CA THR A 197 -2.49 -28.95 -4.95
C THR A 197 -4.01 -28.70 -5.02
N GLY A 198 -4.47 -27.99 -6.06
CA GLY A 198 -5.85 -27.51 -6.15
C GLY A 198 -6.19 -26.40 -5.15
N ALA A 199 -5.24 -26.01 -4.29
CA ALA A 199 -5.39 -24.90 -3.37
C ALA A 199 -5.52 -23.59 -4.14
N SER A 200 -6.16 -22.60 -3.52
CA SER A 200 -6.31 -21.29 -4.14
C SER A 200 -5.65 -20.23 -3.30
N HIS A 201 -4.79 -19.44 -3.92
CA HIS A 201 -4.03 -18.38 -3.28
C HIS A 201 -4.33 -17.04 -3.97
N GLU A 202 -4.44 -15.99 -3.18
CA GLU A 202 -4.53 -14.65 -3.70
C GLU A 202 -3.14 -14.13 -4.09
N VAL A 203 -3.05 -13.49 -5.24
CA VAL A 203 -1.84 -12.88 -5.75
C VAL A 203 -2.10 -11.39 -5.96
N CYS A 204 -1.47 -10.55 -5.13
CA CYS A 204 -1.35 -9.12 -5.41
C CYS A 204 -0.35 -8.91 -6.55
N PHE A 205 -0.84 -8.69 -7.77
CA PHE A 205 0.00 -8.76 -8.97
C PHE A 205 0.36 -7.40 -9.58
N PHE A 206 -0.29 -6.32 -9.17
CA PHE A 206 -0.10 -4.98 -9.73
C PHE A 206 -0.33 -3.91 -8.66
N GLY A 207 0.51 -2.88 -8.66
CA GLY A 207 0.43 -1.74 -7.75
C GLY A 207 0.64 -0.43 -8.51
N LEU A 208 -0.11 0.61 -8.13
CA LEU A 208 -0.11 1.90 -8.77
C LEU A 208 -0.26 3.02 -7.74
N TYR A 209 0.71 3.93 -7.71
CA TYR A 209 0.67 5.15 -6.93
C TYR A 209 0.42 6.34 -7.84
N VAL A 210 -0.55 7.17 -7.47
CA VAL A 210 -0.94 8.37 -8.22
C VAL A 210 -1.01 9.59 -7.33
N HIS A 211 -0.65 10.74 -7.88
CA HIS A 211 -0.78 12.05 -7.25
C HIS A 211 -1.83 12.87 -7.99
N GLU A 212 -2.90 13.23 -7.30
CA GLU A 212 -4.04 13.94 -7.86
C GLU A 212 -4.07 15.40 -7.38
N TYR A 213 -3.75 16.35 -8.26
CA TYR A 213 -3.75 17.79 -7.98
C TYR A 213 -5.09 18.40 -8.36
N GLY A 214 -5.95 18.59 -7.36
CA GLY A 214 -7.35 18.98 -7.54
C GLY A 214 -7.56 20.45 -7.97
N THR A 215 -8.81 20.90 -7.84
CA THR A 215 -9.21 22.27 -8.20
C THR A 215 -8.63 23.36 -7.30
N ASN A 216 -8.33 23.01 -6.05
CA ASN A 216 -7.77 23.94 -5.08
C ASN A 216 -6.24 24.04 -5.19
N CYS A 217 -5.62 23.20 -6.02
CA CYS A 217 -4.20 23.31 -6.29
C CYS A 217 -3.92 24.51 -7.22
N PRO A 218 -2.95 25.37 -6.89
CA PRO A 218 -2.59 26.49 -7.76
C PRO A 218 -1.96 25.99 -9.08
N GLN A 219 -1.92 26.88 -10.07
CA GLN A 219 -1.15 26.66 -11.29
C GLN A 219 0.35 26.54 -10.95
N PRO A 220 1.12 25.70 -11.65
CA PRO A 220 0.76 24.99 -12.89
C PRO A 220 0.09 23.62 -12.70
N ASN A 221 -0.11 23.15 -11.46
CA ASN A 221 -0.56 21.78 -11.17
C ASN A 221 -2.09 21.59 -11.18
N HIS A 222 -2.86 22.67 -11.20
CA HIS A 222 -4.32 22.66 -11.19
C HIS A 222 -4.94 21.61 -12.15
N ARG A 223 -5.80 20.73 -11.61
CA ARG A 223 -6.51 19.66 -12.35
C ARG A 223 -5.59 18.73 -13.15
N ARG A 224 -4.45 18.35 -12.59
CA ARG A 224 -3.53 17.37 -13.18
C ARG A 224 -3.43 16.12 -12.32
N VAL A 225 -3.23 14.96 -12.96
CA VAL A 225 -2.84 13.73 -12.27
C VAL A 225 -1.45 13.31 -12.72
N TYR A 226 -0.67 12.74 -11.82
CA TYR A 226 0.67 12.22 -12.09
C TYR A 226 0.76 10.76 -11.63
N ILE A 227 1.27 9.88 -12.49
CA ILE A 227 1.53 8.48 -12.15
C ILE A 227 2.91 8.44 -11.50
N ALA A 228 2.93 8.31 -10.17
CA ALA A 228 4.16 8.39 -9.38
C ALA A 228 4.97 7.10 -9.48
N TYR A 229 4.33 5.96 -9.28
CA TYR A 229 4.97 4.65 -9.40
C TYR A 229 3.97 3.63 -9.95
N LEU A 230 4.47 2.72 -10.77
CA LEU A 230 3.75 1.54 -11.21
C LEU A 230 4.70 0.35 -11.10
N ASP A 231 4.24 -0.74 -10.54
CA ASP A 231 4.99 -1.98 -10.48
C ASP A 231 4.06 -3.19 -10.62
N SER A 232 4.63 -4.34 -10.93
CA SER A 232 3.87 -5.58 -11.03
C SER A 232 4.72 -6.81 -10.77
N VAL A 233 4.08 -7.92 -10.40
CA VAL A 233 4.70 -9.26 -10.39
C VAL A 233 4.08 -10.13 -11.47
N ARG A 234 4.87 -11.04 -12.05
CA ARG A 234 4.52 -11.77 -13.28
C ARG A 234 3.49 -12.89 -13.15
N PHE A 235 2.88 -13.05 -11.98
CA PHE A 235 2.10 -14.24 -11.63
C PHE A 235 0.64 -14.22 -12.05
N PHE A 236 0.16 -13.14 -12.69
CA PHE A 236 -1.18 -13.11 -13.27
C PHE A 236 -1.41 -14.29 -14.23
N GLN A 237 -2.54 -14.98 -14.07
CA GLN A 237 -2.96 -16.11 -14.91
C GLN A 237 -4.27 -15.81 -15.63
N PRO A 238 -4.45 -16.20 -16.90
CA PRO A 238 -3.43 -16.74 -17.78
C PRO A 238 -2.43 -15.65 -18.20
N LYS A 239 -1.17 -16.04 -18.42
CA LYS A 239 -0.05 -15.11 -18.64
C LYS A 239 -0.24 -14.20 -19.86
N GLU A 240 -1.04 -14.63 -20.83
CA GLU A 240 -1.36 -13.93 -22.08
C GLU A 240 -2.22 -12.69 -21.82
N LEU A 241 -3.08 -12.72 -20.80
CA LEU A 241 -3.99 -11.64 -20.45
C LEU A 241 -3.36 -10.61 -19.51
N ARG A 242 -2.18 -10.90 -18.94
CA ARG A 242 -1.49 -10.04 -17.97
C ARG A 242 -1.28 -8.61 -18.47
N ARG A 243 -0.64 -8.45 -19.64
CA ARG A 243 -0.39 -7.11 -20.22
C ARG A 243 -1.69 -6.38 -20.60
N PRO A 244 -2.66 -7.03 -21.29
CA PRO A 244 -3.99 -6.44 -21.50
C PRO A 244 -4.66 -5.96 -20.21
N VAL A 245 -4.57 -6.72 -19.11
CA VAL A 245 -5.14 -6.31 -17.82
C VAL A 245 -4.46 -5.06 -17.27
N TYR A 246 -3.13 -4.95 -17.33
CA TYR A 246 -2.41 -3.74 -16.91
C TYR A 246 -2.86 -2.51 -17.71
N GLU A 247 -3.05 -2.68 -19.03
CA GLU A 247 -3.61 -1.63 -19.89
C GLU A 247 -5.02 -1.23 -19.46
N LYS A 248 -5.89 -2.20 -19.14
CA LYS A 248 -7.25 -1.91 -18.66
C LYS A 248 -7.26 -1.18 -17.33
N ILE A 249 -6.35 -1.52 -16.42
CA ILE A 249 -6.23 -0.84 -15.12
C ILE A 249 -5.85 0.63 -15.33
N LEU A 250 -4.78 0.90 -16.09
CA LEU A 250 -4.33 2.26 -16.37
C LEU A 250 -5.37 3.09 -17.12
N LEU A 251 -5.96 2.55 -18.18
CA LEU A 251 -7.02 3.24 -18.92
C LEU A 251 -8.27 3.45 -18.06
N GLY A 252 -8.57 2.54 -17.12
CA GLY A 252 -9.66 2.71 -16.17
C GLY A 252 -9.41 3.87 -15.21
N TYR A 253 -8.19 4.00 -14.69
CA TYR A 253 -7.81 5.15 -13.88
C TYR A 253 -7.89 6.47 -14.67
N LEU A 254 -7.31 6.52 -15.88
CA LEU A 254 -7.31 7.71 -16.72
C LEU A 254 -8.74 8.16 -17.08
N ASP A 255 -9.61 7.20 -17.41
CA ASP A 255 -11.03 7.45 -17.67
C ASP A 255 -11.73 8.00 -16.43
N TYR A 256 -11.52 7.39 -15.26
CA TYR A 256 -12.08 7.89 -14.01
C TYR A 256 -11.61 9.32 -13.68
N ALA A 257 -10.31 9.59 -13.79
CA ALA A 257 -9.75 10.93 -13.59
C ALA A 257 -10.38 11.95 -14.55
N LYS A 258 -10.57 11.59 -15.82
CA LYS A 258 -11.30 12.42 -16.78
C LYS A 258 -12.74 12.69 -16.32
N THR A 259 -13.48 11.70 -15.82
CA THR A 259 -14.86 11.90 -15.35
C THR A 259 -14.95 12.83 -14.14
N LEU A 260 -13.92 12.87 -13.29
CA LEU A 260 -13.82 13.82 -12.17
C LEU A 260 -13.43 15.25 -12.61
N GLY A 261 -13.15 15.45 -13.90
CA GLY A 261 -12.79 16.74 -14.46
C GLY A 261 -11.32 17.10 -14.33
N TYR A 262 -10.43 16.13 -14.09
CA TYR A 262 -9.02 16.33 -14.36
C TYR A 262 -8.83 16.61 -15.86
N THR A 263 -7.82 17.41 -16.17
CA THR A 263 -7.61 17.95 -17.52
C THR A 263 -6.45 17.26 -18.24
N ARG A 264 -5.44 16.84 -17.47
CA ARG A 264 -4.22 16.23 -17.96
C ARG A 264 -3.74 15.12 -17.03
N ALA A 265 -3.13 14.09 -17.60
CA ALA A 265 -2.33 13.11 -16.87
C ALA A 265 -0.86 13.17 -17.31
N HIS A 266 0.05 12.81 -16.41
CA HIS A 266 1.50 12.87 -16.60
C HIS A 266 2.09 11.52 -16.25
N ILE A 267 2.89 10.96 -17.17
CA ILE A 267 3.53 9.65 -17.02
C ILE A 267 5.01 9.81 -17.33
N TRP A 268 5.88 9.63 -16.33
CA TRP A 268 7.31 9.50 -16.54
C TRP A 268 7.63 8.03 -16.83
N ALA A 269 7.95 7.70 -18.07
CA ALA A 269 8.31 6.34 -18.47
C ALA A 269 9.76 6.03 -18.06
N SER A 270 9.99 5.90 -16.76
CA SER A 270 11.27 5.44 -16.20
C SER A 270 11.15 3.98 -15.77
N PRO A 271 11.89 3.05 -16.40
CA PRO A 271 12.07 1.73 -15.81
C PRO A 271 12.92 1.84 -14.53
N PRO A 272 12.77 0.91 -13.58
CA PRO A 272 13.65 0.86 -12.42
C PRO A 272 15.08 0.47 -12.82
N ASP A 273 16.06 1.01 -12.12
CA ASP A 273 17.44 0.56 -12.21
C ASP A 273 17.59 -0.90 -11.76
N GLU A 274 18.70 -1.53 -12.15
CA GLU A 274 18.98 -2.92 -11.77
C GLU A 274 19.02 -3.07 -10.24
N GLY A 275 18.27 -4.02 -9.71
CA GLY A 275 18.16 -4.26 -8.26
C GLY A 275 17.25 -3.29 -7.50
N VAL A 276 16.64 -2.30 -8.16
CA VAL A 276 15.71 -1.36 -7.53
C VAL A 276 14.27 -1.83 -7.75
N ASP A 277 13.51 -1.99 -6.67
CA ASP A 277 12.07 -2.31 -6.71
C ASP A 277 11.26 -1.03 -6.42
N TYR A 278 10.22 -0.76 -7.22
CA TYR A 278 9.38 0.41 -7.00
C TYR A 278 8.33 0.16 -5.91
N ILE A 279 7.67 -0.99 -5.95
CA ILE A 279 6.60 -1.32 -4.98
C ILE A 279 6.79 -2.73 -4.42
N PHE A 280 7.02 -3.73 -5.28
CA PHE A 280 7.08 -5.12 -4.85
C PHE A 280 8.53 -5.53 -4.56
N HIS A 281 8.85 -5.71 -3.28
CA HIS A 281 10.17 -6.13 -2.85
C HIS A 281 10.52 -7.54 -3.35
N CYS A 282 11.75 -7.71 -3.83
CA CYS A 282 12.32 -8.99 -4.28
C CYS A 282 11.52 -9.66 -5.40
N ARG A 283 11.46 -9.01 -6.56
CA ARG A 283 10.78 -9.56 -7.75
C ARG A 283 11.37 -10.92 -8.17
N PRO A 284 10.56 -11.79 -8.79
CA PRO A 284 11.04 -13.09 -9.29
C PRO A 284 12.22 -12.90 -10.24
N THR A 285 13.30 -13.67 -10.08
CA THR A 285 14.54 -13.51 -10.86
C THR A 285 14.34 -13.69 -12.37
N GLN A 286 13.29 -14.40 -12.79
CA GLN A 286 12.94 -14.56 -14.20
C GLN A 286 12.18 -13.34 -14.76
N GLN A 287 11.73 -12.41 -13.92
CA GLN A 287 11.07 -11.17 -14.33
C GLN A 287 12.12 -10.08 -14.59
N LYS A 288 12.42 -9.84 -15.87
CA LYS A 288 13.34 -8.77 -16.27
C LYS A 288 12.63 -7.42 -16.25
N ALA A 289 13.35 -6.38 -15.81
CA ALA A 289 12.91 -5.00 -15.97
C ALA A 289 12.83 -4.64 -17.48
N PRO A 290 11.85 -3.82 -17.89
CA PRO A 290 11.77 -3.36 -19.27
C PRO A 290 12.90 -2.38 -19.59
N THR A 291 13.30 -2.32 -20.86
CA THR A 291 14.19 -1.24 -21.34
C THR A 291 13.40 0.08 -21.46
N PRO A 292 14.05 1.25 -21.39
CA PRO A 292 13.35 2.54 -21.53
C PRO A 292 12.50 2.64 -22.80
N GLN A 293 13.08 2.24 -23.95
CA GLN A 293 12.37 2.23 -25.24
C GLN A 293 11.14 1.34 -25.21
N TRP A 294 11.26 0.11 -24.70
CA TRP A 294 10.14 -0.82 -24.63
C TRP A 294 9.01 -0.27 -23.74
N LEU A 295 9.36 0.34 -22.60
CA LEU A 295 8.40 0.91 -21.67
C LEU A 295 7.65 2.09 -22.29
N GLU A 296 8.37 2.95 -22.99
CA GLU A 296 7.78 4.06 -23.74
C GLU A 296 6.80 3.56 -24.81
N ASP A 297 7.21 2.58 -25.61
CA ASP A 297 6.36 2.00 -26.66
C ASP A 297 5.11 1.32 -26.09
N TRP A 298 5.24 0.69 -24.92
CA TRP A 298 4.11 0.12 -24.21
C TRP A 298 3.10 1.19 -23.76
N TYR A 299 3.57 2.31 -23.19
CA TYR A 299 2.70 3.43 -22.83
C TYR A 299 2.05 4.06 -24.07
N LYS A 300 2.79 4.30 -25.15
CA LYS A 300 2.25 4.84 -26.41
C LYS A 300 1.15 3.95 -26.98
N THR A 301 1.37 2.62 -26.97
CA THR A 301 0.37 1.63 -27.40
C THR A 301 -0.90 1.72 -26.55
N MET A 302 -0.74 1.75 -25.21
CA MET A 302 -1.87 1.91 -24.28
C MET A 302 -2.64 3.22 -24.52
N LEU A 303 -1.93 4.34 -24.72
CA LEU A 303 -2.54 5.64 -24.95
C LEU A 303 -3.24 5.73 -26.30
N ASN A 304 -2.70 5.11 -27.36
CA ASN A 304 -3.39 4.97 -28.65
C ASN A 304 -4.70 4.19 -28.49
N ASN A 305 -4.67 3.06 -27.76
CA ASN A 305 -5.87 2.30 -27.41
C ASN A 305 -6.86 3.09 -26.54
N GLY A 306 -6.38 4.10 -25.80
CA GLY A 306 -7.18 5.07 -25.05
C GLY A 306 -7.84 6.12 -25.94
N ARG A 307 -7.15 6.54 -27.02
CA ARG A 307 -7.68 7.49 -28.02
C ARG A 307 -8.83 6.89 -28.81
N GLU A 308 -8.69 5.66 -29.28
CA GLU A 308 -9.74 4.94 -29.99
C GLU A 308 -11.02 4.79 -29.14
N LYS A 309 -10.88 4.71 -27.82
CA LYS A 309 -11.98 4.61 -26.85
C LYS A 309 -12.49 5.96 -26.36
N GLY A 310 -11.96 7.07 -26.87
CA GLY A 310 -12.32 8.43 -26.47
C GLY A 310 -11.91 8.80 -25.03
N ILE A 311 -11.05 8.02 -24.38
CA ILE A 311 -10.55 8.29 -23.02
C ILE A 311 -9.47 9.37 -23.09
N VAL A 312 -8.55 9.22 -24.04
CA VAL A 312 -7.47 10.15 -24.32
C VAL A 312 -7.84 10.97 -25.55
N TYR A 313 -7.69 12.29 -25.50
CA TYR A 313 -7.86 13.13 -26.68
C TYR A 313 -6.58 13.09 -27.53
N GLU A 314 -5.46 13.47 -26.91
CA GLU A 314 -4.13 13.41 -27.48
C GLU A 314 -3.10 13.16 -26.38
N TYR A 315 -1.89 12.76 -26.78
CA TYR A 315 -0.73 12.79 -25.91
C TYR A 315 0.48 13.25 -26.71
N LYS A 316 1.39 13.94 -26.02
CA LYS A 316 2.66 14.44 -26.56
C LYS A 316 3.74 14.27 -25.51
N ASP A 317 5.00 14.36 -25.90
CA ASP A 317 6.06 14.59 -24.92
C ASP A 317 5.91 15.99 -24.30
N ILE A 318 6.49 16.17 -23.11
CA ILE A 318 6.40 17.43 -22.38
C ILE A 318 7.01 18.61 -23.15
N PHE A 319 8.09 18.40 -23.91
CA PHE A 319 8.71 19.49 -24.65
C PHE A 319 7.77 20.04 -25.71
N HIS A 320 7.20 19.19 -26.56
CA HIS A 320 6.22 19.61 -27.57
C HIS A 320 4.98 20.22 -26.93
N THR A 321 4.47 19.63 -25.83
CA THR A 321 3.30 20.15 -25.14
C THR A 321 3.50 21.58 -24.64
N GLU A 322 4.62 21.83 -23.96
CA GLU A 322 4.88 23.10 -23.31
C GLU A 322 5.41 24.14 -24.31
N ARG A 323 6.16 23.72 -25.35
CA ARG A 323 6.52 24.58 -26.49
C ARG A 323 5.28 25.07 -27.22
N ASP A 324 4.34 24.18 -27.56
CA ASP A 324 3.09 24.56 -28.22
C ASP A 324 2.23 25.48 -27.32
N ALA A 325 2.39 25.40 -25.99
CA ALA A 325 1.75 26.28 -25.02
C ALA A 325 2.47 27.61 -24.77
N GLY A 326 3.57 27.90 -25.48
CA GLY A 326 4.34 29.14 -25.31
C GLY A 326 5.12 29.18 -23.98
N LEU A 327 5.86 28.11 -23.67
CA LEU A 327 6.75 28.05 -22.51
C LEU A 327 7.86 29.11 -22.61
N ASP A 328 7.75 30.13 -21.77
CA ASP A 328 8.68 31.28 -21.65
C ASP A 328 9.28 31.41 -20.23
N THR A 329 8.81 30.60 -19.28
CA THR A 329 9.25 30.59 -17.89
C THR A 329 9.16 29.19 -17.29
N PRO A 330 10.10 28.76 -16.41
CA PRO A 330 10.00 27.48 -15.72
C PRO A 330 8.75 27.37 -14.85
N MET A 331 8.16 28.50 -14.43
CA MET A 331 6.95 28.55 -13.61
C MET A 331 5.71 27.90 -14.26
N LYS A 332 5.72 27.71 -15.60
CA LYS A 332 4.63 27.04 -16.32
C LYS A 332 4.74 25.52 -16.31
N LEU A 333 5.90 24.95 -16.01
CA LEU A 333 6.10 23.50 -15.97
C LEU A 333 5.42 22.88 -14.74
N PRO A 334 4.68 21.77 -14.89
CA PRO A 334 4.13 21.04 -13.75
C PRO A 334 5.21 20.62 -12.75
N TYR A 335 4.88 20.70 -11.46
CA TYR A 335 5.82 20.50 -10.36
C TYR A 335 5.35 19.37 -9.44
N PHE A 336 5.75 18.12 -9.72
CA PHE A 336 5.25 16.95 -9.01
C PHE A 336 6.25 16.37 -7.99
N GLU A 337 5.74 15.86 -6.86
CA GLU A 337 6.58 15.12 -5.90
C GLU A 337 7.27 13.93 -6.58
N GLY A 338 8.58 13.78 -6.34
CA GLY A 338 9.40 12.67 -6.86
C GLY A 338 9.68 12.68 -8.37
N ASP A 339 9.20 13.69 -9.10
CA ASP A 339 9.42 13.80 -10.55
C ASP A 339 10.81 14.36 -10.91
N TYR A 340 11.20 14.14 -12.17
CA TYR A 340 12.46 14.61 -12.74
C TYR A 340 12.59 16.14 -12.78
N TRP A 341 11.52 16.84 -13.19
CA TRP A 341 11.61 18.28 -13.51
C TRP A 341 11.91 19.20 -12.33
N PRO A 342 11.29 19.06 -11.15
CA PRO A 342 11.64 19.86 -9.98
C PRO A 342 13.14 19.92 -9.69
N ARG A 343 13.82 18.76 -9.78
CA ARG A 343 15.28 18.67 -9.57
C ARG A 343 16.04 19.38 -10.69
N ILE A 344 15.67 19.13 -11.95
CA ILE A 344 16.35 19.73 -13.10
C ILE A 344 16.19 21.25 -13.15
N ILE A 345 15.03 21.79 -12.79
CA ILE A 345 14.81 23.23 -12.77
C ILE A 345 15.76 23.87 -11.74
N ASP A 346 15.87 23.32 -10.54
CA ASP A 346 16.81 23.79 -9.52
C ASP A 346 18.28 23.74 -10.00
N GLU A 347 18.67 22.66 -10.70
CA GLU A 347 20.00 22.54 -11.31
C GLU A 347 20.22 23.59 -12.42
N CYS A 348 19.20 23.83 -13.26
CA CYS A 348 19.25 24.82 -14.33
C CYS A 348 19.36 26.23 -13.77
N ILE A 349 18.67 26.56 -12.68
CA ILE A 349 18.76 27.86 -12.00
C ILE A 349 20.20 28.13 -11.56
N ARG A 350 20.79 27.21 -10.80
CA ARG A 350 22.16 27.34 -10.30
C ARG A 350 23.19 27.40 -11.43
N ALA A 351 23.01 26.58 -12.45
CA ALA A 351 23.92 26.55 -13.60
C ALA A 351 23.81 27.81 -14.46
N ALA A 352 22.62 28.35 -14.65
CA ALA A 352 22.39 29.58 -15.41
C ALA A 352 23.06 30.79 -14.74
N GLU A 353 22.97 30.89 -13.42
CA GLU A 353 23.64 31.94 -12.63
C GLU A 353 25.17 31.85 -12.77
N LYS A 354 25.74 30.65 -12.66
CA LYS A 354 27.18 30.44 -12.84
C LYS A 354 27.66 30.76 -14.27
N GLN A 355 26.81 30.53 -15.27
CA GLN A 355 27.16 30.69 -16.69
C GLN A 355 26.79 32.07 -17.26
N GLY A 356 26.09 32.92 -16.49
CA GLY A 356 25.63 34.22 -16.97
C GLY A 356 24.59 34.13 -18.10
N ILE A 357 23.80 33.06 -18.15
CA ILE A 357 22.73 32.85 -19.14
C ILE A 357 21.35 32.84 -18.49
N THR A 358 20.28 32.84 -19.27
CA THR A 358 18.92 32.73 -18.73
C THR A 358 18.61 31.29 -18.29
N VAL A 359 17.76 31.15 -17.26
CA VAL A 359 17.28 29.82 -16.81
C VAL A 359 16.58 29.07 -17.93
N MET A 360 15.79 29.78 -18.74
CA MET A 360 15.12 29.20 -19.91
C MET A 360 16.10 28.67 -20.95
N ALA A 361 17.19 29.38 -21.25
CA ALA A 361 18.21 28.86 -22.17
C ALA A 361 18.79 27.52 -21.67
N LYS A 362 19.02 27.40 -20.35
CA LYS A 362 19.52 26.16 -19.76
C LYS A 362 18.49 25.04 -19.74
N LEU A 363 17.23 25.39 -19.44
CA LEU A 363 16.12 24.45 -19.41
C LEU A 363 15.80 23.93 -20.81
N PHE A 364 15.84 24.78 -21.85
CA PHE A 364 15.66 24.35 -23.24
C PHE A 364 16.75 23.36 -23.68
N GLN A 365 18.02 23.55 -23.29
CA GLN A 365 19.07 22.56 -23.54
C GLN A 365 18.73 21.19 -22.93
N LYS A 366 18.05 21.16 -21.77
CA LYS A 366 17.61 19.92 -21.12
C LYS A 366 16.35 19.32 -21.75
N LEU A 367 15.43 20.17 -22.21
CA LEU A 367 14.17 19.74 -22.83
C LEU A 367 14.35 19.19 -24.25
N VAL A 368 15.23 19.81 -25.05
CA VAL A 368 15.47 19.42 -26.46
C VAL A 368 16.38 18.19 -26.54
N GLY A 369 17.23 17.97 -25.52
CA GLY A 369 18.39 17.10 -25.67
C GLY A 369 19.38 17.68 -26.68
N ASN A 370 20.64 17.26 -26.69
CA ASN A 370 21.52 17.62 -27.80
C ASN A 370 21.01 16.89 -29.04
N GLU A 371 20.29 17.56 -29.93
CA GLU A 371 19.94 17.07 -31.26
C GLU A 371 21.23 16.89 -32.10
N GLU A 372 21.90 15.75 -31.98
CA GLU A 372 22.75 15.22 -33.04
C GLU A 372 22.04 14.07 -33.77
N PRO A 373 22.11 13.97 -35.11
CA PRO A 373 21.23 13.11 -35.90
C PRO A 373 21.44 11.60 -35.71
N ASN A 374 22.53 11.19 -35.04
CA ASN A 374 23.00 9.79 -35.01
C ASN A 374 23.30 9.25 -33.60
N PHE A 375 22.75 9.85 -32.55
CA PHE A 375 22.82 9.27 -31.20
C PHE A 375 21.41 8.95 -30.69
N THR A 376 21.15 7.65 -30.50
CA THR A 376 20.07 7.13 -29.68
C THR A 376 20.10 7.81 -28.30
N PHE A 377 19.07 8.61 -28.03
CA PHE A 377 18.66 9.19 -26.74
C PHE A 377 19.52 8.77 -25.53
N PHE A 378 20.65 9.45 -25.31
CA PHE A 378 21.35 9.42 -24.03
C PHE A 378 20.69 10.46 -23.10
N PHE A 379 19.48 10.14 -22.66
CA PHE A 379 18.77 10.51 -21.41
C PHE A 379 17.28 10.17 -21.63
N GLY A 380 16.93 8.90 -21.38
CA GLY A 380 15.60 8.33 -21.60
C GLY A 380 14.53 8.86 -20.65
N ILE A 381 14.03 10.07 -20.90
CA ILE A 381 12.97 10.69 -20.11
C ILE A 381 11.79 10.98 -21.04
N ALA A 382 11.06 9.92 -21.36
CA ALA A 382 9.76 10.06 -21.98
C ALA A 382 8.75 10.48 -20.88
N LEU A 383 8.60 11.78 -20.67
CA LEU A 383 7.47 12.31 -19.92
C LEU A 383 6.32 12.58 -20.89
N LEU A 384 5.30 11.73 -20.83
CA LEU A 384 4.11 11.81 -21.66
C LEU A 384 3.05 12.65 -20.96
N VAL A 385 2.61 13.71 -21.64
CA VAL A 385 1.46 14.52 -21.22
C VAL A 385 0.23 14.07 -21.99
N VAL A 386 -0.73 13.54 -21.25
CA VAL A 386 -1.98 13.01 -21.77
C VAL A 386 -3.06 14.06 -21.57
N LEU A 387 -3.71 14.49 -22.65
CA LEU A 387 -4.83 15.43 -22.60
C LEU A 387 -6.16 14.68 -22.66
N PHE A 388 -7.09 15.04 -21.77
CA PHE A 388 -8.42 14.43 -21.75
C PHE A 388 -9.44 15.14 -22.64
N ARG A 389 -9.12 16.34 -23.15
CA ARG A 389 -9.96 17.15 -24.03
C ARG A 389 -9.11 18.14 -24.84
N ARG A 390 -9.70 18.71 -25.88
CA ARG A 390 -9.14 19.84 -26.63
C ARG A 390 -9.14 21.10 -25.76
N PHE A 391 -8.03 21.84 -25.76
CA PHE A 391 -7.98 23.20 -25.21
C PHE A 391 -8.05 24.19 -26.37
N HIS A 392 -8.92 25.18 -26.27
CA HIS A 392 -8.82 26.38 -27.09
C HIS A 392 -7.85 27.31 -26.37
N HIS A 393 -6.75 27.64 -27.04
CA HIS A 393 -5.77 28.62 -26.58
C HIS A 393 -6.31 30.03 -26.76
#